data_AF-A0A3Q9G4A6-F1
#
_entry.id   AF-A0A3Q9G4A6-F1
#
_cell.length_a   1.000
_cell.length_b   1.000
_cell.length_c   1.000
_cell.angle_alpha   90.00
_cell.angle_beta   90.00
_cell.angle_gamma   90.00
#
_symmetry.space_group_name_H-M   'P 1'
#
loop_
_entity.id
_entity.type
_entity.pdbx_description
1 polymer ?
#
loop_
_entity_poly.entity_id
_entity_poly.type
_entity_poly.pdbx_seq_one_letter_code
_entity_poly.pdbx_strand_id
1 'polypeptide(L)'
;MAELLDEWPIEDEGDTAFGLKELRASLAEKEEVAQIRRDHNLLYGVTAGAKVPPYESVHRNRDGLIFDEETLQVRSEYRKLGLQAPKLNQEPDDHIGLEFNFIAQSCLRSLDALDQDSTTDASRYYGIGAVFMEQHIMEWAPAMLEEAAEAAETRFYRGIMYMSLGALAAYAVGQ
;
A
#
# COMPACT_ATOMS: atom_id res chain seq x y z
N MET A 1 9.38 -7.59 17.18
CA MET A 1 8.82 -7.98 15.87
C MET A 1 7.70 -8.98 16.05
N ALA A 2 7.91 -10.14 16.70
CA ALA A 2 6.81 -11.06 17.00
C ALA A 2 5.68 -10.38 17.80
N GLU A 3 6.02 -9.64 18.86
CA GLU A 3 5.05 -8.85 19.66
C GLU A 3 4.27 -7.83 18.81
N LEU A 4 4.88 -7.25 17.77
CA LEU A 4 4.18 -6.30 16.87
C LEU A 4 3.15 -6.99 15.98
N LEU A 5 3.35 -8.26 15.64
CA LEU A 5 2.37 -9.04 14.86
C LEU A 5 1.17 -9.44 15.71
N ASP A 6 1.35 -9.59 17.01
CA ASP A 6 0.28 -9.93 17.95
C ASP A 6 -0.58 -8.71 18.32
N GLU A 7 -0.06 -7.50 18.10
CA GLU A 7 -0.75 -6.22 18.27
C GLU A 7 -1.40 -5.69 16.97
N TRP A 8 -1.49 -6.52 15.92
CA TRP A 8 -2.08 -6.09 14.66
C TRP A 8 -3.56 -5.69 14.86
N PRO A 9 -3.97 -4.47 14.45
CA PRO A 9 -5.25 -3.89 14.86
C PRO A 9 -6.47 -4.40 14.05
N ILE A 10 -6.25 -5.18 12.99
CA ILE A 10 -7.32 -5.74 12.14
C ILE A 10 -7.56 -7.19 12.56
N GLU A 11 -8.83 -7.59 12.52
CA GLU A 11 -9.26 -8.96 12.85
C GLU A 11 -8.45 -10.01 12.07
N ASP A 12 -8.04 -11.06 12.80
CA ASP A 12 -7.25 -12.20 12.30
C ASP A 12 -8.15 -13.15 11.48
N GLU A 13 -8.70 -12.63 10.37
CA GLU A 13 -9.55 -13.35 9.42
C GLU A 13 -9.05 -13.15 7.97
N GLY A 14 -9.47 -14.05 7.06
CA GLY A 14 -9.18 -13.94 5.63
C GLY A 14 -7.69 -13.72 5.30
N ASP A 15 -7.42 -12.71 4.48
CA ASP A 15 -6.06 -12.34 4.06
C ASP A 15 -5.19 -11.85 5.21
N THR A 16 -5.76 -11.13 6.18
CA THR A 16 -5.02 -10.69 7.39
C THR A 16 -4.46 -11.89 8.12
N ALA A 17 -5.27 -12.94 8.33
CA ALA A 17 -4.84 -14.15 9.01
C ALA A 17 -3.74 -14.90 8.28
N PHE A 18 -3.88 -15.01 6.95
CA PHE A 18 -2.88 -15.64 6.12
C PHE A 18 -1.56 -14.86 6.16
N GLY A 19 -1.63 -13.53 6.05
CA GLY A 19 -0.47 -12.65 6.10
C GLY A 19 0.29 -12.73 7.42
N LEU A 20 -0.42 -12.65 8.55
CA LEU A 20 0.17 -12.80 9.89
C LEU A 20 0.83 -14.17 10.07
N LYS A 21 0.20 -15.24 9.58
CA LYS A 21 0.77 -16.58 9.61
C LYS A 21 2.08 -16.67 8.82
N GLU A 22 2.13 -16.13 7.60
CA GLU A 22 3.36 -16.14 6.80
C GLU A 22 4.48 -15.31 7.44
N LEU A 23 4.19 -14.15 8.02
CA LEU A 23 5.20 -13.36 8.74
C LEU A 23 5.70 -14.06 10.01
N ARG A 24 4.82 -14.69 10.78
CA ARG A 24 5.22 -15.52 11.94
C ARG A 24 6.12 -16.67 11.49
N ALA A 25 5.80 -17.33 10.37
CA ALA A 25 6.62 -18.39 9.80
C ALA A 25 7.97 -17.87 9.29
N SER A 26 8.02 -16.71 8.64
CA SER A 26 9.26 -16.03 8.23
C SER A 26 10.20 -15.80 9.43
N LEU A 27 9.66 -15.31 10.56
CA LEU A 27 10.41 -15.11 11.80
C LEU A 27 10.90 -16.43 12.41
N ALA A 28 10.05 -17.46 12.41
CA ALA A 28 10.40 -18.78 12.95
C ALA A 28 11.49 -19.48 12.12
N GLU A 29 11.41 -19.36 10.80
CA GLU A 29 12.40 -19.88 9.85
C GLU A 29 13.66 -19.01 9.77
N LYS A 30 13.62 -17.80 10.34
CA LYS A 30 14.71 -16.81 10.35
C LYS A 30 15.17 -16.47 8.94
N GLU A 31 14.23 -16.15 8.04
CA GLU A 31 14.58 -15.70 6.70
C GLU A 31 15.59 -14.54 6.75
N GLU A 32 16.72 -14.73 6.09
CA GLU A 32 17.82 -13.78 6.17
C GLU A 32 17.48 -12.49 5.42
N VAL A 33 17.93 -11.35 5.93
CA VAL A 33 17.75 -10.04 5.27
C VAL A 33 18.24 -10.07 3.83
N ALA A 34 19.30 -10.82 3.54
CA ALA A 34 19.82 -10.99 2.18
C ALA A 34 18.86 -11.75 1.25
N GLN A 35 18.08 -12.72 1.76
CA GLN A 35 17.03 -13.41 1.00
C GLN A 35 15.87 -12.45 0.72
N ILE A 36 15.39 -11.75 1.74
CA ILE A 36 14.31 -10.76 1.61
C ILE A 36 14.69 -9.67 0.60
N ARG A 37 15.92 -9.15 0.64
CA ARG A 37 16.39 -8.15 -0.34
C ARG A 37 16.47 -8.69 -1.78
N ARG A 38 16.82 -9.97 -1.96
CA ARG A 38 16.82 -10.58 -3.30
C ARG A 38 15.39 -10.70 -3.83
N ASP A 39 14.46 -11.11 -2.98
CA ASP A 39 13.04 -11.22 -3.33
C ASP A 39 12.44 -9.85 -3.65
N HIS A 40 12.75 -8.81 -2.87
CA HIS A 40 12.38 -7.43 -3.20
C HIS A 40 12.85 -7.02 -4.62
N ASN A 41 14.10 -7.34 -4.96
CA ASN A 41 14.65 -7.01 -6.28
C ASN A 41 14.03 -7.87 -7.40
N LEU A 42 13.59 -9.09 -7.09
CA LEU A 42 12.85 -9.95 -8.01
C LEU A 42 11.44 -9.42 -8.27
N LEU A 43 10.78 -8.89 -7.23
CA LEU A 43 9.44 -8.33 -7.35
C LEU A 43 9.47 -6.96 -8.02
N TYR A 44 10.23 -6.01 -7.47
CA TYR A 44 10.14 -4.57 -7.76
C TYR A 44 11.43 -3.95 -8.30
N GLY A 45 12.45 -4.76 -8.62
CA GLY A 45 13.74 -4.25 -9.08
C GLY A 45 13.69 -3.54 -10.43
N VAL A 46 14.80 -2.93 -10.83
CA VAL A 46 14.96 -2.27 -12.14
C VAL A 46 15.58 -3.22 -13.18
N THR A 47 15.79 -4.48 -12.82
CA THR A 47 16.36 -5.48 -13.72
C THR A 47 15.27 -6.05 -14.63
N ALA A 48 15.67 -6.62 -15.78
CA ALA A 48 14.74 -7.24 -16.73
C ALA A 48 13.94 -8.44 -16.16
N GLY A 49 14.23 -8.87 -14.92
CA GLY A 49 13.53 -9.95 -14.23
C GLY A 49 12.57 -9.49 -13.14
N ALA A 50 12.34 -8.18 -12.98
CA ALA A 50 11.33 -7.64 -12.08
C ALA A 50 9.94 -8.12 -12.53
N LYS A 51 9.21 -8.76 -11.62
CA LYS A 51 7.97 -9.45 -11.96
C LYS A 51 6.75 -8.53 -11.90
N VAL A 52 6.69 -7.64 -10.91
CA VAL A 52 5.48 -6.87 -10.63
C VAL A 52 5.82 -5.39 -10.49
N PRO A 53 5.41 -4.52 -11.43
CA PRO A 53 5.68 -3.10 -11.35
C PRO A 53 4.87 -2.46 -10.21
N PRO A 54 5.47 -1.70 -9.28
CA PRO A 54 4.74 -1.17 -8.11
C PRO A 54 4.06 0.19 -8.37
N TYR A 55 3.57 0.45 -9.58
CA TYR A 55 3.07 1.76 -10.02
C TYR A 55 1.66 1.67 -10.63
N GLU A 56 0.73 2.53 -10.19
CA GLU A 56 -0.66 2.56 -10.66
C GLU A 56 -0.75 2.65 -12.19
N SER A 57 -0.03 3.60 -12.79
CA SER A 57 -0.05 3.85 -14.23
C SER A 57 0.26 2.59 -15.07
N VAL A 58 1.13 1.71 -14.59
CA VAL A 58 1.49 0.47 -15.32
C VAL A 58 0.37 -0.56 -15.30
N HIS A 59 -0.45 -0.58 -14.23
CA HIS A 59 -1.56 -1.52 -14.08
C HIS A 59 -2.86 -1.00 -14.68
N ARG A 60 -3.08 0.32 -14.67
CA ARG A 60 -4.31 0.94 -15.15
C ARG A 60 -4.26 1.31 -16.63
N ASN A 61 -3.13 1.79 -17.13
CA ASN A 61 -3.04 2.18 -18.53
C ASN A 61 -2.58 1.04 -19.44
N ARG A 62 -3.40 0.75 -20.46
CA ARG A 62 -3.12 -0.22 -21.52
C ARG A 62 -2.14 0.30 -22.59
N ASP A 63 -1.88 1.62 -22.62
CA ASP A 63 -1.11 2.25 -23.70
C ASP A 63 0.37 2.53 -23.34
N GLY A 64 0.79 2.28 -22.08
CA GLY A 64 2.20 2.26 -21.68
C GLY A 64 2.96 3.59 -21.82
N LEU A 65 2.27 4.73 -21.73
CA LEU A 65 2.89 6.05 -21.79
C LEU A 65 3.35 6.49 -20.40
N ILE A 66 4.65 6.72 -20.24
CA ILE A 66 5.24 7.21 -18.99
C ILE A 66 4.81 8.68 -18.78
N PHE A 67 4.27 8.99 -17.58
CA PHE A 67 3.52 10.20 -17.19
C PHE A 67 2.04 10.18 -17.54
N ASP A 68 1.40 9.14 -17.06
CA ASP A 68 0.00 8.88 -17.28
C ASP A 68 -0.94 9.81 -16.53
N GLU A 69 -2.19 9.87 -16.99
CA GLU A 69 -3.25 10.66 -16.40
C GLU A 69 -3.38 10.39 -14.89
N GLU A 70 -3.23 9.12 -14.51
CA GLU A 70 -3.26 8.59 -13.15
C GLU A 70 -2.20 9.24 -12.26
N THR A 71 -0.94 9.32 -12.70
CA THR A 71 0.13 9.95 -11.91
C THR A 71 -0.16 11.44 -11.65
N LEU A 72 -0.78 12.15 -12.60
CA LEU A 72 -1.20 13.54 -12.41
C LEU A 72 -2.40 13.68 -11.48
N GLN A 73 -3.34 12.73 -11.55
CA GLN A 73 -4.49 12.66 -10.64
C GLN A 73 -4.00 12.41 -9.19
N VAL A 74 -3.12 11.43 -8.96
CA VAL A 74 -2.50 11.16 -7.65
C VAL A 74 -1.82 12.41 -7.08
N ARG A 75 -1.03 13.10 -7.92
CA ARG A 75 -0.41 14.37 -7.51
C ARG A 75 -1.43 15.44 -7.11
N SER A 76 -2.58 15.48 -7.77
CA SER A 76 -3.68 16.39 -7.41
C SER A 76 -4.27 16.04 -6.05
N GLU A 77 -4.44 14.75 -5.75
CA GLU A 77 -4.93 14.25 -4.47
C GLU A 77 -3.98 14.57 -3.32
N TYR A 78 -2.67 14.38 -3.51
CA TYR A 78 -1.65 14.75 -2.53
C TYR A 78 -1.76 16.22 -2.08
N ARG A 79 -2.05 17.12 -3.02
CA ARG A 79 -2.23 18.55 -2.74
C ARG A 79 -3.47 18.85 -1.90
N LYS A 80 -4.50 18.00 -1.88
CA LYS A 80 -5.68 18.20 -0.99
C LYS A 80 -5.31 18.08 0.48
N LEU A 81 -4.25 17.33 0.80
CA LEU A 81 -3.62 17.29 2.11
C LEU A 81 -2.39 18.22 2.20
N GLY A 82 -2.11 19.06 1.20
CA GLY A 82 -0.89 19.89 1.19
C GLY A 82 0.41 19.06 1.21
N LEU A 83 0.35 17.82 0.70
CA LEU A 83 1.49 16.93 0.57
C LEU A 83 2.10 17.03 -0.84
N GLN A 84 3.35 16.59 -0.95
CA GLN A 84 4.08 16.47 -2.21
C GLN A 84 4.93 15.19 -2.17
N ALA A 85 5.02 14.49 -3.30
CA ALA A 85 5.89 13.34 -3.44
C ALA A 85 7.37 13.72 -3.18
N PRO A 86 8.16 12.84 -2.53
CA PRO A 86 9.51 13.17 -2.10
C PRO A 86 10.48 13.44 -3.26
N LYS A 87 10.19 12.88 -4.44
CA LYS A 87 11.03 12.98 -5.65
C LYS A 87 10.22 13.48 -6.83
N LEU A 88 9.49 14.58 -6.60
CA LEU A 88 8.67 15.22 -7.63
C LEU A 88 9.44 15.40 -8.95
N ASN A 89 8.83 14.95 -10.05
CA ASN A 89 9.37 14.98 -11.41
C ASN A 89 10.65 14.15 -11.64
N GLN A 90 11.09 13.36 -10.67
CA GLN A 90 12.23 12.44 -10.81
C GLN A 90 11.79 10.98 -10.80
N GLU A 91 10.76 10.65 -10.01
CA GLU A 91 10.11 9.34 -9.98
C GLU A 91 8.60 9.52 -10.13
N PRO A 92 7.87 8.52 -10.65
CA PRO A 92 6.41 8.55 -10.67
C PRO A 92 5.84 8.66 -9.24
N ASP A 93 4.81 9.49 -9.07
CA ASP A 93 4.21 9.80 -7.77
C ASP A 93 3.21 8.73 -7.29
N ASP A 94 2.93 7.75 -8.16
CA ASP A 94 1.91 6.70 -8.10
C ASP A 94 2.49 5.32 -7.71
N HIS A 95 3.62 5.33 -7.01
CA HIS A 95 4.18 4.13 -6.41
C HIS A 95 3.30 3.67 -5.24
N ILE A 96 2.98 2.38 -5.14
CA ILE A 96 2.06 1.83 -4.12
C ILE A 96 2.39 2.27 -2.68
N GLY A 97 3.68 2.27 -2.32
CA GLY A 97 4.13 2.72 -1.00
C GLY A 97 3.86 4.20 -0.71
N LEU A 98 3.87 5.07 -1.73
CA LEU A 98 3.51 6.49 -1.59
C LEU A 98 2.00 6.65 -1.42
N GLU A 99 1.23 5.89 -2.19
CA GLU A 99 -0.24 5.90 -2.12
C GLU A 99 -0.75 5.37 -0.78
N PHE A 100 -0.17 4.28 -0.25
CA PHE A 100 -0.44 3.80 1.11
C PHE A 100 -0.09 4.84 2.17
N ASN A 101 1.05 5.53 2.02
CA ASN A 101 1.40 6.60 2.93
C ASN A 101 0.40 7.76 2.85
N PHE A 102 -0.15 8.08 1.67
CA PHE A 102 -1.19 9.11 1.55
C PHE A 102 -2.47 8.73 2.32
N ILE A 103 -2.94 7.49 2.23
CA ILE A 103 -4.07 6.99 3.05
C ILE A 103 -3.75 7.11 4.54
N ALA A 104 -2.55 6.67 4.97
CA ALA A 104 -2.13 6.79 6.37
C ALA A 104 -2.14 8.25 6.84
N GLN A 105 -1.69 9.20 6.01
CA GLN A 105 -1.74 10.64 6.33
C GLN A 105 -3.17 11.18 6.44
N SER A 106 -4.09 10.72 5.59
CA SER A 106 -5.52 11.06 5.71
C SER A 106 -6.10 10.56 7.04
N CYS A 107 -5.82 9.31 7.43
CA CYS A 107 -6.26 8.74 8.70
C CYS A 107 -5.70 9.51 9.90
N LEU A 108 -4.39 9.77 9.93
CA LEU A 108 -3.75 10.49 11.03
C LEU A 108 -4.32 11.89 11.20
N ARG A 109 -4.54 12.63 10.11
CA ARG A 109 -5.13 13.98 10.18
C ARG A 109 -6.58 13.97 10.62
N SER A 110 -7.32 12.93 10.24
CA SER A 110 -8.69 12.73 10.72
C SER A 110 -8.70 12.53 12.24
N LEU A 111 -7.81 11.68 12.76
CA LEU A 111 -7.64 11.45 14.20
C LEU A 111 -7.20 12.73 14.93
N ASP A 112 -6.17 13.43 14.42
CA ASP A 112 -5.70 14.70 15.00
C ASP A 112 -6.81 15.77 15.06
N ALA A 113 -7.71 15.79 14.07
CA ALA A 113 -8.85 16.70 14.05
C ALA A 113 -9.93 16.29 15.06
N LEU A 114 -10.16 15.00 15.26
CA LEU A 114 -11.05 14.49 16.32
C LEU A 114 -10.50 14.84 17.72
N ASP A 115 -9.20 14.69 17.94
CA ASP A 115 -8.53 15.06 19.20
C ASP A 115 -8.63 16.57 19.51
N GLN A 116 -8.90 17.38 18.48
CA GLN A 116 -9.13 18.84 18.58
C GLN A 116 -10.62 19.21 18.54
N ASP A 117 -11.52 18.25 18.68
CA ASP A 117 -12.98 18.42 18.61
C ASP A 117 -13.48 19.01 17.27
N SER A 118 -12.67 18.97 16.20
CA SER A 118 -13.04 19.44 14.86
C SER A 118 -13.61 18.31 14.01
N THR A 119 -14.88 17.97 14.25
CA THR A 119 -15.57 16.92 13.49
C THR A 119 -15.68 17.21 11.99
N THR A 120 -15.78 18.49 11.62
CA THR A 120 -15.82 18.91 10.21
C THR A 120 -14.51 18.61 9.48
N ASP A 121 -13.36 18.93 10.10
CA ASP A 121 -12.06 18.62 9.50
C ASP A 121 -11.78 17.12 9.50
N ALA A 122 -12.19 16.40 10.56
CA ALA A 122 -12.10 14.95 10.60
C ALA A 122 -12.86 14.30 9.42
N SER A 123 -14.14 14.65 9.24
CA SER A 123 -14.94 14.18 8.11
C SER A 123 -14.33 14.56 6.76
N ARG A 124 -13.75 15.76 6.64
CA ARG A 124 -13.07 16.20 5.42
C ARG A 124 -11.85 15.34 5.10
N TYR A 125 -10.96 15.11 6.08
CA TYR A 125 -9.75 14.32 5.87
C TYR A 125 -10.08 12.87 5.59
N TYR A 126 -11.04 12.29 6.31
CA TYR A 126 -11.57 10.96 6.05
C TYR A 126 -12.12 10.84 4.62
N GLY A 127 -12.96 11.80 4.20
CA GLY A 127 -13.52 11.82 2.85
C GLY A 127 -12.47 11.90 1.74
N ILE A 128 -11.36 12.62 1.95
CA ILE A 128 -10.24 12.65 1.01
C ILE A 128 -9.61 11.25 0.86
N GLY A 129 -9.33 10.56 1.98
CA GLY A 129 -8.78 9.20 1.95
C GLY A 129 -9.75 8.20 1.35
N ALA A 130 -11.04 8.33 1.66
CA ALA A 130 -12.10 7.48 1.13
C ALA A 130 -12.19 7.52 -0.40
N VAL A 131 -12.22 8.74 -0.97
CA VAL A 131 -12.22 8.95 -2.42
C VAL A 131 -10.95 8.41 -3.06
N PHE A 132 -9.78 8.65 -2.45
CA PHE A 132 -8.51 8.16 -2.98
C PHE A 132 -8.44 6.63 -2.96
N MET A 133 -8.94 6.00 -1.90
CA MET A 133 -9.03 4.54 -1.82
C MET A 133 -9.87 3.97 -2.97
N GLU A 134 -11.05 4.53 -3.20
CA GLU A 134 -11.98 4.06 -4.23
C GLU A 134 -11.44 4.30 -5.65
N GLN A 135 -10.92 5.50 -5.93
CA GLN A 135 -10.58 5.93 -7.29
C GLN A 135 -9.16 5.57 -7.74
N HIS A 136 -8.27 5.25 -6.79
CA HIS A 136 -6.88 4.87 -7.06
C HIS A 136 -6.60 3.47 -6.51
N ILE A 137 -6.38 3.33 -5.20
CA ILE A 137 -5.88 2.08 -4.62
C ILE A 137 -6.68 0.84 -5.05
N MET A 138 -8.01 0.88 -4.93
CA MET A 138 -8.86 -0.30 -5.20
C MET A 138 -8.93 -0.69 -6.68
N GLU A 139 -8.53 0.20 -7.60
CA GLU A 139 -8.59 -0.04 -9.04
C GLU A 139 -7.44 -0.92 -9.54
N TRP A 140 -6.35 -1.05 -8.77
CA TRP A 140 -5.15 -1.74 -9.23
C TRP A 140 -4.40 -2.50 -8.14
N ALA A 141 -4.34 -1.95 -6.92
CA ALA A 141 -3.50 -2.50 -5.86
C ALA A 141 -3.87 -3.93 -5.46
N PRO A 142 -5.16 -4.32 -5.32
CA PRO A 142 -5.49 -5.69 -4.97
C PRO A 142 -4.92 -6.73 -5.95
N ALA A 143 -5.11 -6.51 -7.26
CA ALA A 143 -4.59 -7.41 -8.29
C ALA A 143 -3.05 -7.45 -8.30
N MET A 144 -2.41 -6.29 -8.16
CA MET A 144 -0.94 -6.19 -8.08
C MET A 144 -0.38 -6.92 -6.84
N LEU A 145 -1.03 -6.79 -5.68
CA LEU A 145 -0.63 -7.45 -4.44
C LEU A 145 -0.79 -8.97 -4.53
N GLU A 146 -1.87 -9.46 -5.14
CA GLU A 146 -2.06 -10.89 -5.43
C GLU A 146 -0.96 -11.43 -6.34
N GLU A 147 -0.66 -10.74 -7.45
CA GLU A 147 0.42 -11.11 -8.36
C GLU A 147 1.78 -11.13 -7.65
N ALA A 148 2.06 -10.11 -6.82
CA ALA A 148 3.28 -10.06 -6.03
C ALA A 148 3.35 -11.19 -4.99
N ALA A 149 2.23 -11.57 -4.38
CA ALA A 149 2.17 -12.67 -3.42
C ALA A 149 2.46 -14.02 -4.09
N GLU A 150 1.93 -14.26 -5.29
CA GLU A 150 2.22 -15.46 -6.09
C GLU A 150 3.67 -15.51 -6.55
N ALA A 151 4.23 -14.35 -6.90
CA ALA A 151 5.59 -14.20 -7.40
C ALA A 151 6.68 -14.28 -6.31
N ALA A 152 6.32 -14.02 -5.05
CA ALA A 152 7.24 -13.89 -3.93
C ALA A 152 7.90 -15.22 -3.53
N GLU A 153 9.21 -15.18 -3.37
CA GLU A 153 10.02 -16.33 -2.97
C GLU A 153 10.17 -16.46 -1.44
N THR A 154 9.93 -15.37 -0.71
CA THR A 154 10.01 -15.34 0.76
C THR A 154 8.65 -15.33 1.42
N ARG A 155 8.57 -15.94 2.60
CA ARG A 155 7.37 -15.85 3.45
C ARG A 155 7.15 -14.41 3.92
N PHE A 156 8.24 -13.67 4.12
CA PHE A 156 8.18 -12.25 4.46
C PHE A 156 7.34 -11.47 3.45
N TYR A 157 7.68 -11.52 2.16
CA TYR A 157 6.94 -10.74 1.15
C TYR A 157 5.52 -11.26 0.95
N ARG A 158 5.30 -12.58 0.95
CA ARG A 158 3.93 -13.13 0.94
C ARG A 158 3.11 -12.58 2.09
N GLY A 159 3.67 -12.59 3.30
CA GLY A 159 3.02 -12.05 4.49
C GLY A 159 2.65 -10.58 4.35
N ILE A 160 3.57 -9.75 3.85
CA ILE A 160 3.32 -8.32 3.60
C ILE A 160 2.20 -8.11 2.57
N MET A 161 2.16 -8.88 1.48
CA MET A 161 1.10 -8.73 0.47
C MET A 161 -0.28 -9.05 1.03
N TYR A 162 -0.42 -10.19 1.72
CA TYR A 162 -1.71 -10.58 2.30
C TYR A 162 -2.14 -9.69 3.46
N MET A 163 -1.20 -9.19 4.28
CA MET A 163 -1.53 -8.16 5.28
C MET A 163 -2.00 -6.85 4.63
N SER A 164 -1.41 -6.48 3.49
CA SER A 164 -1.83 -5.30 2.74
C SER A 164 -3.24 -5.50 2.18
N LEU A 165 -3.52 -6.65 1.56
CA LEU A 165 -4.87 -7.03 1.08
C LEU A 165 -5.92 -6.99 2.21
N GLY A 166 -5.60 -7.58 3.36
CA GLY A 166 -6.47 -7.54 4.54
C GLY A 166 -6.74 -6.11 5.04
N ALA A 167 -5.73 -5.24 5.02
CA ALA A 167 -5.89 -3.82 5.37
C ALA A 167 -6.76 -3.06 4.37
N LEU A 168 -6.62 -3.33 3.07
CA LEU A 168 -7.48 -2.73 2.03
C LEU A 168 -8.94 -3.17 2.21
N ALA A 169 -9.18 -4.46 2.43
CA ALA A 169 -10.51 -4.99 2.66
C ALA A 169 -11.16 -4.37 3.92
N ALA A 170 -10.43 -4.29 5.03
CA ALA A 170 -10.92 -3.68 6.26
C ALA A 170 -11.27 -2.20 6.07
N TYR A 171 -10.44 -1.44 5.34
CA TYR A 171 -10.72 -0.04 5.04
C TYR A 171 -11.96 0.12 4.15
N ALA A 172 -12.14 -0.75 3.15
CA ALA A 172 -13.28 -0.70 2.24
C ALA A 172 -14.62 -1.00 2.93
N VAL A 173 -14.63 -1.90 3.92
CA VAL A 173 -15.84 -2.22 4.73
C VAL A 173 -16.16 -1.13 5.76
N GLY A 174 -15.16 -0.35 6.18
CA GLY A 174 -15.33 0.75 7.14
C GLY A 174 -15.91 2.05 6.56
N GLN A 175 -16.09 2.14 5.23
CA GLN A 175 -16.74 3.26 4.56
C GLN A 175 -18.27 3.21 4.67
#